data_AF-A0A640N2Y5-F1
#
_entry.id   AF-A0A640N2Y5-F1
#
_cell.length_a   1.000
_cell.length_b   1.000
_cell.length_c   1.000
_cell.angle_alpha   90.00
_cell.angle_beta   90.00
_cell.angle_gamma   90.00
#
_symmetry.space_group_name_H-M   'P 1'
#
loop_
_entity.id
_entity.type
_entity.pdbx_description
1 polymer ?
#
loop_
_entity_poly.entity_id
_entity_poly.type
_entity_poly.pdbx_seq_one_letter_code
_entity_poly.pdbx_strand_id
1 'polypeptide(L)'
;MTKNDEALQVEKITLQAKLGILSLNFLCAIIAFAMFNDLQRQFLSPFFIGSLLLLIVIVCKLTIHSETVDDIHIYVHDFSDKSKLNRHSKLKRIVHLILWIVYLVLIANIVTPNINHTSNYEWVFEPSWIILGVGVVVALCMFDDKRIKYTEMDTPTIENRGALPKGVLNLIPNYRYADEQQKLVILKVHATNFIWITIGLTIVCIVDVIIELILHQMPLAAYITIIFIVVELLILKLKNKQICSTLHE
;
A
#
# COMPACT_ATOMS: atom_id res chain seq x y z
N MET A 1 31.21 7.89 -10.23
CA MET A 1 29.93 8.40 -9.71
C MET A 1 30.28 9.37 -8.60
N THR A 2 29.81 10.61 -8.65
CA THR A 2 30.09 11.59 -7.58
C THR A 2 29.17 11.35 -6.39
N LYS A 3 29.58 11.75 -5.18
CA LYS A 3 28.77 11.60 -3.95
C LYS A 3 27.38 12.26 -4.06
N ASN A 4 27.25 13.29 -4.89
CA ASN A 4 25.98 13.96 -5.19
C ASN A 4 25.07 13.12 -6.10
N ASP A 5 25.64 12.32 -7.02
CA ASP A 5 24.85 11.42 -7.88
C ASP A 5 24.21 10.29 -7.07
N GLU A 6 24.90 9.76 -6.08
CA GLU A 6 24.37 8.71 -5.19
C GLU A 6 23.25 9.24 -4.29
N ALA A 7 23.44 10.43 -3.70
CA ALA A 7 22.40 11.08 -2.89
C ALA A 7 21.13 11.38 -3.72
N LEU A 8 21.31 11.88 -4.95
CA LEU A 8 20.21 12.13 -5.89
C LEU A 8 19.44 10.85 -6.23
N GLN A 9 20.13 9.73 -6.43
CA GLN A 9 19.48 8.45 -6.71
C GLN A 9 18.68 7.93 -5.51
N VAL A 10 19.22 8.04 -4.29
CA VAL A 10 18.52 7.62 -3.08
C VAL A 10 17.25 8.44 -2.85
N GLU A 11 17.27 9.75 -3.07
CA GLU A 11 16.07 10.59 -2.93
C GLU A 11 14.99 10.23 -3.96
N LYS A 12 15.37 10.00 -5.22
CA LYS A 12 14.44 9.57 -6.28
C LYS A 12 13.80 8.21 -5.97
N ILE A 13 14.59 7.23 -5.56
CA ILE A 13 14.11 5.91 -5.16
C ILE A 13 13.17 6.04 -3.95
N THR A 14 13.51 6.90 -2.98
CA THR A 14 12.68 7.13 -1.79
C THR A 14 11.33 7.75 -2.15
N LEU A 15 11.29 8.70 -3.09
CA LEU A 15 10.05 9.28 -3.59
C LEU A 15 9.18 8.22 -4.28
N GLN A 16 9.77 7.42 -5.18
CA GLN A 16 9.06 6.36 -5.88
C GLN A 16 8.55 5.29 -4.91
N ALA A 17 9.30 4.95 -3.86
CA ALA A 17 8.85 4.03 -2.83
C ALA A 17 7.62 4.56 -2.07
N LYS A 18 7.61 5.86 -1.72
CA LYS A 18 6.45 6.50 -1.09
C LYS A 18 5.20 6.41 -1.97
N LEU A 19 5.35 6.72 -3.26
CA LEU A 19 4.27 6.60 -4.22
C LEU A 19 3.85 5.13 -4.37
N GLY A 20 4.78 4.18 -4.44
CA GLY A 20 4.44 2.76 -4.55
C GLY A 20 3.62 2.20 -3.38
N ILE A 21 3.85 2.67 -2.15
CA ILE A 21 2.99 2.33 -1.01
C ILE A 21 1.60 2.92 -1.20
N LEU A 22 1.52 4.18 -1.65
CA LEU A 22 0.25 4.86 -1.89
C LEU A 22 -0.54 4.14 -2.99
N SER A 23 0.09 3.84 -4.13
CA SER A 23 -0.52 3.13 -5.24
C SER A 23 -0.96 1.71 -4.85
N LEU A 24 -0.23 1.01 -3.98
CA LEU A 24 -0.64 -0.31 -3.49
C LEU A 24 -1.90 -0.22 -2.60
N ASN A 25 -1.95 0.76 -1.68
CA ASN A 25 -3.16 1.00 -0.89
C ASN A 25 -4.34 1.42 -1.77
N PHE A 26 -4.09 2.28 -2.76
CA PHE A 26 -5.10 2.70 -3.73
C PHE A 26 -5.60 1.52 -4.56
N LEU A 27 -4.72 0.63 -5.04
CA LEU A 27 -5.09 -0.58 -5.78
C LEU A 27 -6.07 -1.45 -4.97
N CYS A 28 -5.75 -1.73 -3.71
CA CYS A 28 -6.67 -2.46 -2.83
C CYS A 28 -8.00 -1.73 -2.65
N ALA A 29 -7.96 -0.39 -2.53
CA ALA A 29 -9.12 0.42 -2.22
C ALA A 29 -10.07 0.50 -3.42
N ILE A 30 -9.51 0.63 -4.62
CA ILE A 30 -10.27 0.68 -5.86
C ILE A 30 -10.81 -0.69 -6.27
N ILE A 31 -10.12 -1.80 -5.95
CA ILE A 31 -10.66 -3.16 -6.11
C ILE A 31 -11.92 -3.33 -5.26
N ALA A 32 -11.87 -2.92 -3.98
CA ALA A 32 -13.02 -2.99 -3.10
C ALA A 32 -14.18 -2.10 -3.59
N PHE A 33 -13.88 -0.88 -4.03
CA PHE A 33 -14.87 0.00 -4.66
C PHE A 33 -15.50 -0.64 -5.90
N ALA A 34 -14.69 -1.16 -6.82
CA ALA A 34 -15.16 -1.81 -8.04
C ALA A 34 -16.05 -3.01 -7.70
N MET A 35 -15.65 -3.86 -6.76
CA MET A 35 -16.45 -5.00 -6.30
C MET A 35 -17.85 -4.58 -5.83
N PHE A 36 -17.96 -3.58 -4.95
CA PHE A 36 -19.26 -3.15 -4.43
C PHE A 36 -20.08 -2.38 -5.46
N ASN A 37 -19.43 -1.64 -6.36
CA ASN A 37 -20.11 -0.98 -7.47
C ASN A 37 -20.68 -2.00 -8.47
N ASP A 38 -19.91 -3.04 -8.77
CA ASP A 38 -20.29 -4.15 -9.65
C ASP A 38 -21.44 -4.97 -9.08
N LEU A 39 -21.45 -5.20 -7.76
CA LEU A 39 -22.58 -5.83 -7.07
C LEU A 39 -23.87 -5.02 -7.22
N GLN A 40 -23.80 -3.68 -7.07
CA GLN A 40 -24.95 -2.80 -7.25
C GLN A 40 -25.44 -2.78 -8.70
N ARG A 41 -24.51 -2.82 -9.66
CA ARG A 41 -24.81 -2.82 -11.10
C ARG A 41 -25.19 -4.20 -11.65
N GLN A 42 -25.06 -5.26 -10.83
CA GLN A 42 -25.17 -6.67 -11.26
C GLN A 42 -24.31 -6.99 -12.48
N PHE A 43 -23.13 -6.39 -12.56
CA PHE A 43 -22.23 -6.47 -13.71
C PHE A 43 -20.79 -6.64 -13.23
N LEU A 44 -20.12 -7.67 -13.74
CA LEU A 44 -18.71 -7.91 -13.42
C LEU A 44 -17.82 -7.10 -14.36
N SER A 45 -17.28 -6.00 -13.88
CA SER A 45 -16.47 -5.08 -14.69
C SER A 45 -15.12 -5.69 -15.07
N PRO A 46 -14.64 -5.43 -16.30
CA PRO A 46 -13.25 -5.70 -16.66
C PRO A 46 -12.26 -5.03 -15.71
N PHE A 47 -12.62 -3.86 -15.15
CA PHE A 47 -11.81 -3.17 -14.15
C PHE A 47 -11.55 -4.04 -12.91
N PHE A 48 -12.60 -4.61 -12.32
CA PHE A 48 -12.47 -5.42 -11.12
C PHE A 48 -11.62 -6.66 -11.38
N ILE A 49 -11.89 -7.38 -12.48
CA ILE A 49 -11.12 -8.57 -12.86
C ILE A 49 -9.65 -8.21 -13.10
N GLY A 50 -9.41 -7.18 -13.91
CA GLY A 50 -8.05 -6.73 -14.26
C GLY A 50 -7.25 -6.27 -13.05
N SER A 51 -7.88 -5.52 -12.14
CA SER A 51 -7.23 -5.03 -10.91
C SER A 51 -6.94 -6.16 -9.93
N LEU A 52 -7.82 -7.17 -9.84
CA LEU A 52 -7.59 -8.36 -9.01
C LEU A 52 -6.42 -9.19 -9.55
N LEU A 53 -6.35 -9.39 -10.87
CA LEU A 53 -5.21 -10.05 -11.52
C LEU A 53 -3.91 -9.28 -11.28
N LEU A 54 -3.95 -7.95 -11.39
CA LEU A 54 -2.79 -7.10 -11.10
C LEU A 54 -2.34 -7.28 -9.64
N LEU A 55 -3.27 -7.29 -8.68
CA LEU A 55 -2.93 -7.52 -7.27
C LEU A 55 -2.24 -8.88 -7.07
N ILE A 56 -2.75 -9.95 -7.69
CA ILE A 56 -2.12 -11.28 -7.64
C ILE A 56 -0.69 -11.21 -8.18
N VAL A 57 -0.47 -10.58 -9.34
CA VAL A 57 0.87 -10.42 -9.93
C VAL A 57 1.81 -9.66 -8.98
N ILE A 58 1.34 -8.58 -8.35
CA ILE A 58 2.13 -7.81 -7.39
C ILE A 58 2.47 -8.64 -6.15
N VAL A 59 1.52 -9.41 -5.60
CA VAL A 59 1.75 -10.30 -4.44
C VAL A 59 2.75 -11.41 -4.78
N CYS A 60 2.58 -12.06 -5.94
CA CYS A 60 3.51 -13.07 -6.43
C CYS A 60 4.91 -12.47 -6.60
N LYS A 61 5.02 -11.28 -7.19
CA LYS A 61 6.30 -10.58 -7.34
C LYS A 61 6.96 -10.28 -6.00
N LEU A 62 6.18 -9.80 -5.02
CA LEU A 62 6.64 -9.55 -3.66
C LEU A 62 7.10 -10.82 -2.94
N THR A 63 6.56 -11.99 -3.31
CA THR A 63 6.90 -13.28 -2.70
C THR A 63 8.08 -13.96 -3.39
N ILE A 64 8.25 -13.76 -4.70
CA ILE A 64 9.24 -14.46 -5.54
C ILE A 64 10.56 -13.67 -5.67
N HIS A 65 10.63 -12.41 -5.23
CA HIS A 65 11.78 -11.56 -5.58
C HIS A 65 13.14 -11.98 -4.99
N SER A 66 14.13 -12.04 -5.89
CA SER A 66 15.57 -12.17 -5.66
C SER A 66 16.23 -10.92 -5.07
N GLU A 67 15.49 -9.84 -4.81
CA GLU A 67 16.00 -8.64 -4.11
C GLU A 67 15.91 -8.79 -2.59
N THR A 68 15.11 -9.74 -2.09
CA THR A 68 14.98 -10.11 -0.67
C THR A 68 15.57 -11.50 -0.42
N VAL A 69 16.78 -11.78 -0.94
CA VAL A 69 17.48 -13.06 -0.69
C VAL A 69 17.60 -13.33 0.81
N ASP A 70 17.73 -12.26 1.60
CA ASP A 70 17.70 -12.32 3.05
C ASP A 70 16.32 -11.93 3.58
N ASP A 71 15.77 -12.80 4.43
CA ASP A 71 14.66 -12.43 5.29
C ASP A 71 15.02 -11.13 6.02
N ILE A 72 14.18 -10.10 5.88
CA ILE A 72 14.38 -8.84 6.60
C ILE A 72 14.26 -9.13 8.10
N HIS A 73 15.40 -9.23 8.78
CA HIS A 73 15.47 -9.46 10.21
C HIS A 73 15.83 -8.17 10.93
N ILE A 74 15.02 -7.82 11.92
CA ILE A 74 15.33 -6.75 12.87
C ILE A 74 15.98 -7.41 14.06
N TYR A 75 17.28 -7.17 14.22
CA TYR A 75 18.02 -7.64 15.36
C TYR A 75 17.96 -6.64 16.51
N VAL A 76 17.67 -7.13 17.71
CA VAL A 76 17.58 -6.34 18.94
C VAL A 76 18.35 -7.06 20.04
N HIS A 77 19.16 -6.30 20.79
CA HIS A 77 19.95 -6.80 21.91
C HIS A 77 19.12 -6.94 23.19
N ASP A 78 18.15 -6.05 23.43
CA ASP A 78 17.37 -6.03 24.68
C ASP A 78 15.95 -6.59 24.52
N PHE A 79 15.52 -7.39 25.51
CA PHE A 79 14.16 -7.92 25.57
C PHE A 79 13.10 -6.82 25.70
N SER A 80 13.41 -5.75 26.45
CA SER A 80 12.53 -4.58 26.62
C SER A 80 12.24 -3.91 25.29
N ASP A 81 13.27 -3.76 24.45
CA ASP A 81 13.17 -3.18 23.11
C ASP A 81 12.41 -4.09 22.15
N LYS A 82 12.66 -5.41 22.20
CA LYS A 82 11.89 -6.40 21.43
C LYS A 82 10.38 -6.33 21.75
N SER A 83 10.03 -6.31 23.03
CA SER A 83 8.64 -6.20 23.48
C SER A 83 7.99 -4.89 23.03
N LYS A 84 8.70 -3.76 23.16
CA LYS A 84 8.24 -2.45 22.65
C LYS A 84 8.00 -2.49 21.14
N LEU A 85 8.90 -3.05 20.34
CA LEU A 85 8.72 -3.14 18.87
C LEU A 85 7.52 -4.01 18.50
N ASN A 86 7.36 -5.17 19.14
CA ASN A 86 6.22 -6.05 18.91
C ASN A 86 4.89 -5.34 19.22
N ARG A 87 4.82 -4.58 20.33
CA ARG A 87 3.64 -3.80 20.68
C ARG A 87 3.32 -2.74 19.62
N HIS A 88 4.33 -2.00 19.13
CA HIS A 88 4.12 -1.00 18.07
C HIS A 88 3.70 -1.64 16.74
N SER A 89 4.29 -2.77 16.37
CA SER A 89 3.92 -3.52 15.16
C SER A 89 2.47 -4.02 15.22
N LYS A 90 2.05 -4.56 16.37
CA LYS A 90 0.64 -4.95 16.60
C LYS A 90 -0.30 -3.75 16.51
N LEU A 91 0.01 -2.65 17.20
CA LEU A 91 -0.82 -1.45 17.17
C LEU A 91 -1.02 -0.90 15.76
N LYS A 92 0.05 -0.83 14.95
CA LYS A 92 -0.05 -0.40 13.55
C LYS A 92 -0.97 -1.29 12.72
N ARG A 93 -0.83 -2.62 12.85
CA ARG A 93 -1.69 -3.59 12.14
C ARG A 93 -3.16 -3.43 12.52
N ILE A 94 -3.45 -3.22 13.81
CA ILE A 94 -4.82 -3.00 14.32
C ILE A 94 -5.40 -1.70 13.77
N VAL A 95 -4.67 -0.59 13.86
CA VAL A 95 -5.13 0.71 13.34
C VAL A 95 -5.40 0.63 11.84
N HIS A 96 -4.50 0.00 11.08
CA HIS A 96 -4.67 -0.19 9.64
C HIS A 96 -5.91 -1.04 9.33
N LEU A 97 -6.15 -2.13 10.07
CA LEU A 97 -7.34 -2.96 9.91
C LEU A 97 -8.63 -2.19 10.21
N ILE A 98 -8.66 -1.40 11.29
CA ILE A 98 -9.83 -0.58 11.65
C ILE A 98 -10.14 0.41 10.53
N LEU A 99 -9.13 1.10 10.00
CA LEU A 99 -9.31 2.03 8.88
C LEU A 99 -9.87 1.32 7.64
N TRP A 100 -9.41 0.11 7.34
CA TRP A 100 -9.94 -0.71 6.24
C TRP A 100 -11.38 -1.15 6.45
N ILE A 101 -11.75 -1.59 7.66
CA ILE A 101 -13.13 -1.96 7.98
C ILE A 101 -14.04 -0.74 7.81
N VAL A 102 -13.64 0.42 8.34
CA VAL A 102 -14.40 1.68 8.17
C VAL A 102 -14.54 2.03 6.70
N TYR A 103 -13.46 1.94 5.91
CA TYR A 103 -13.51 2.18 4.47
C TYR A 103 -14.49 1.24 3.76
N LEU A 104 -14.44 -0.07 4.02
CA LEU A 104 -15.33 -1.04 3.40
C LEU A 104 -16.81 -0.77 3.74
N VAL A 105 -17.11 -0.47 5.01
CA VAL A 105 -18.46 -0.12 5.45
C VAL A 105 -18.96 1.15 4.74
N LEU A 106 -18.13 2.18 4.65
CA LEU A 106 -18.48 3.44 3.97
C LEU A 106 -18.71 3.21 2.47
N ILE A 107 -17.82 2.47 1.80
CA ILE A 107 -17.95 2.20 0.37
C ILE A 107 -19.21 1.38 0.07
N ALA A 108 -19.40 0.26 0.78
CA ALA A 108 -20.47 -0.69 0.51
C ALA A 108 -21.87 -0.14 0.81
N ASN A 109 -22.01 0.59 1.93
CA ASN A 109 -23.33 1.00 2.42
C ASN A 109 -23.68 2.46 2.13
N ILE A 110 -22.69 3.32 1.82
CA ILE A 110 -22.92 4.75 1.61
C ILE A 110 -22.51 5.16 0.19
N VAL A 111 -21.27 4.94 -0.22
CA VAL A 111 -20.76 5.51 -1.48
C VAL A 111 -21.40 4.84 -2.69
N THR A 112 -21.35 3.51 -2.81
CA THR A 112 -21.85 2.82 -4.01
C THR A 112 -23.37 2.88 -4.18
N PRO A 113 -24.21 2.82 -3.12
CA PRO A 113 -25.66 2.98 -3.28
C PRO A 113 -26.04 4.41 -3.71
N ASN A 114 -25.40 5.43 -3.13
CA ASN A 114 -25.68 6.83 -3.50
C ASN A 114 -25.29 7.15 -4.95
N ILE A 115 -24.19 6.57 -5.45
CA ILE A 115 -23.77 6.72 -6.85
C ILE A 115 -24.76 6.06 -7.82
N ASN A 116 -25.29 4.89 -7.47
CA ASN A 116 -26.18 4.12 -8.33
C ASN A 116 -27.68 4.41 -8.12
N HIS A 117 -28.01 5.40 -7.28
CA HIS A 117 -29.39 5.83 -6.98
C HIS A 117 -30.35 4.68 -6.59
N THR A 118 -29.84 3.65 -5.91
CA THR A 118 -30.69 2.55 -5.43
C THR A 118 -31.51 3.02 -4.23
N SER A 119 -32.84 3.04 -4.37
CA SER A 119 -33.79 3.57 -3.37
C SER A 119 -33.91 2.71 -2.11
N ASN A 120 -33.41 1.47 -2.16
CA ASN A 120 -33.41 0.55 -1.04
C ASN A 120 -32.01 0.49 -0.45
N TYR A 121 -31.80 1.20 0.66
CA TYR A 121 -30.62 1.06 1.53
C TYR A 121 -30.66 -0.27 2.28
N GLU A 122 -30.67 -1.39 1.55
CA GLU A 122 -30.36 -2.67 2.15
C GLU A 122 -28.85 -2.70 2.40
N TRP A 123 -28.47 -2.95 3.65
CA TRP A 123 -27.06 -2.99 4.05
C TRP A 123 -26.39 -4.16 3.33
N VAL A 124 -25.56 -3.86 2.32
CA VAL A 124 -24.76 -4.87 1.62
C VAL A 124 -23.69 -5.45 2.53
N PHE A 125 -23.17 -4.64 3.46
CA PHE A 125 -22.23 -5.08 4.49
C PHE A 125 -22.88 -4.93 5.87
N GLU A 126 -23.42 -6.02 6.40
CA GLU A 126 -24.12 -6.00 7.69
C GLU A 126 -23.17 -5.72 8.88
N PRO A 127 -23.63 -5.01 9.92
CA PRO A 127 -22.86 -4.83 11.16
C PRO A 127 -22.45 -6.15 11.83
N SER A 128 -23.17 -7.24 11.58
CA SER A 128 -22.85 -8.59 12.07
C SER A 128 -21.48 -9.08 11.55
N TRP A 129 -21.04 -8.63 10.38
CA TRP A 129 -19.74 -8.99 9.79
C TRP A 129 -18.57 -8.34 10.51
N ILE A 130 -18.81 -7.33 11.35
CA ILE A 130 -17.81 -6.73 12.24
C ILE A 130 -17.28 -7.78 13.24
N ILE A 131 -18.07 -8.79 13.59
CA ILE A 131 -17.65 -9.90 14.46
C ILE A 131 -16.47 -10.67 13.85
N LEU A 132 -16.45 -10.87 12.53
CA LEU A 132 -15.30 -11.44 11.84
C LEU A 132 -14.08 -10.51 11.93
N GLY A 133 -14.31 -9.20 11.82
CA GLY A 133 -13.27 -8.18 12.03
C GLY A 133 -12.65 -8.25 13.42
N VAL A 134 -13.46 -8.44 14.48
CA VAL A 134 -12.97 -8.64 15.85
C VAL A 134 -12.13 -9.91 15.96
N GLY A 135 -12.54 -11.02 15.33
CA GLY A 135 -11.77 -12.25 15.26
C GLY A 135 -10.39 -12.06 14.61
N VAL A 136 -10.32 -11.29 13.51
CA VAL A 136 -9.06 -10.96 12.83
C VAL A 136 -8.19 -10.05 13.72
N VAL A 137 -8.76 -9.07 14.43
CA VAL A 137 -8.01 -8.24 15.40
C VAL A 137 -7.39 -9.12 16.49
N VAL A 138 -8.14 -10.05 17.06
CA VAL A 138 -7.64 -10.97 18.09
C VAL A 138 -6.50 -11.83 17.53
N ALA A 139 -6.65 -12.38 16.33
CA ALA A 139 -5.59 -13.15 15.67
C ALA A 139 -4.32 -12.30 15.46
N LEU A 140 -4.46 -11.06 14.98
CA LEU A 140 -3.32 -10.15 14.78
C LEU A 140 -2.62 -9.78 16.10
N CYS A 141 -3.35 -9.71 17.21
CA CYS A 141 -2.79 -9.50 18.55
C CYS A 141 -1.98 -10.71 19.04
N MET A 142 -2.33 -11.93 18.61
CA MET A 142 -1.64 -13.16 19.02
C MET A 142 -0.31 -13.38 18.28
N PHE A 143 -0.18 -12.87 17.05
CA PHE A 143 1.04 -13.07 16.25
C PHE A 143 2.06 -11.94 16.40
N ASP A 144 3.15 -12.22 17.11
CA ASP A 144 4.36 -11.41 17.10
C ASP A 144 4.98 -11.35 15.69
N ASP A 145 5.68 -10.26 15.38
CA ASP A 145 6.36 -10.13 14.10
C ASP A 145 7.60 -11.03 14.09
N LYS A 146 7.53 -12.13 13.34
CA LYS A 146 8.61 -13.13 13.22
C LYS A 146 9.94 -12.55 12.71
N ARG A 147 9.90 -11.36 12.11
CA ARG A 147 11.09 -10.65 11.64
C ARG A 147 11.90 -10.03 12.77
N ILE A 148 11.34 -9.83 13.96
CA ILE A 148 12.06 -9.27 15.10
C ILE A 148 12.76 -10.40 15.88
N LYS A 149 14.09 -10.47 15.76
CA LYS A 149 14.94 -11.50 16.34
C LYS A 149 15.86 -10.93 17.42
N TYR A 150 16.22 -11.78 18.37
CA TYR A 150 17.23 -11.47 19.37
C TYR A 150 18.62 -11.69 18.75
N THR A 151 19.57 -10.82 19.05
CA THR A 151 20.99 -11.05 18.72
C THR A 151 21.86 -10.71 19.91
N GLU A 152 22.97 -11.43 20.06
CA GLU A 152 24.02 -11.13 21.03
C GLU A 152 25.01 -10.07 20.51
N MET A 153 24.90 -9.69 19.23
CA MET A 153 25.69 -8.61 18.66
C MET A 153 25.23 -7.26 19.20
N ASP A 154 26.19 -6.38 19.47
CA ASP A 154 25.90 -5.03 19.94
C ASP A 154 25.16 -4.26 18.84
N THR A 155 23.89 -3.93 19.11
CA THR A 155 23.02 -3.26 18.13
C THR A 155 22.54 -1.93 18.69
N PRO A 156 22.45 -0.88 17.86
CA PRO A 156 22.05 0.44 18.34
C PRO A 156 20.65 0.38 18.95
N THR A 157 20.47 1.07 20.08
CA THR A 157 19.19 1.18 20.80
C THR A 157 18.12 1.84 19.94
N ILE A 158 16.83 1.63 20.27
CA ILE A 158 15.70 2.17 19.50
C ILE A 158 15.79 3.69 19.28
N GLU A 159 16.28 4.42 20.28
CA GLU A 159 16.40 5.88 20.29
C GLU A 159 17.51 6.35 19.34
N ASN A 160 18.63 5.63 19.29
CA ASN A 160 19.77 5.93 18.42
C ASN A 160 19.55 5.54 16.94
N ARG A 161 18.58 4.67 16.63
CA ARG A 161 18.22 4.30 15.23
C ARG A 161 17.39 5.35 14.48
N GLY A 162 17.16 6.55 15.03
CA GLY A 162 16.36 7.58 14.36
C GLY A 162 14.86 7.19 14.31
N ALA A 163 14.29 6.93 15.47
CA ALA A 163 12.98 6.35 15.75
C ALA A 163 11.72 6.94 15.03
N LEU A 164 11.82 8.03 14.28
CA LEU A 164 10.65 8.71 13.70
C LEU A 164 10.86 9.02 12.21
N PRO A 165 10.70 8.03 11.30
CA PRO A 165 10.53 8.35 9.89
C PRO A 165 9.24 9.16 9.72
N LYS A 166 9.37 10.38 9.19
CA LYS A 166 8.22 11.27 8.96
C LYS A 166 7.43 10.81 7.73
N GLY A 167 6.12 10.63 7.87
CA GLY A 167 5.18 10.47 6.76
C GLY A 167 4.98 9.02 6.25
N VAL A 168 4.75 8.88 4.94
CA VAL A 168 4.24 7.67 4.28
C VAL A 168 5.13 6.43 4.44
N LEU A 169 6.46 6.61 4.59
CA LEU A 169 7.40 5.48 4.79
C LEU A 169 7.16 4.73 6.11
N ASN A 170 6.48 5.35 7.08
CA ASN A 170 6.11 4.70 8.34
C ASN A 170 5.06 3.58 8.16
N LEU A 171 4.42 3.54 6.99
CA LEU A 171 3.49 2.49 6.56
C LEU A 171 4.23 1.23 6.11
N ILE A 172 5.51 1.31 5.71
CA ILE A 172 6.28 0.10 5.41
C ILE A 172 6.62 -0.59 6.74
N PRO A 173 6.20 -1.85 6.94
CA PRO A 173 6.59 -2.61 8.12
C PRO A 173 8.11 -2.71 8.17
N ASN A 174 8.70 -2.48 9.34
CA ASN A 174 10.10 -2.78 9.62
C ASN A 174 11.16 -1.90 8.92
N TYR A 175 10.77 -1.02 7.99
CA TYR A 175 11.67 -0.04 7.37
C TYR A 175 12.42 0.83 8.40
N ARG A 176 11.77 1.13 9.54
CA ARG A 176 12.36 1.90 10.65
C ARG A 176 13.55 1.21 11.32
N TYR A 177 13.58 -0.12 11.33
CA TYR A 177 14.50 -0.88 12.17
C TYR A 177 15.49 -1.72 11.36
N ALA A 178 15.34 -1.70 10.05
CA ALA A 178 16.24 -2.29 9.08
C ALA A 178 17.54 -1.48 8.98
N ASP A 179 18.64 -2.17 8.70
CA ASP A 179 19.94 -1.53 8.43
C ASP A 179 19.90 -0.72 7.14
N GLU A 180 20.85 0.21 6.92
CA GLU A 180 20.85 1.09 5.74
C GLU A 180 20.81 0.33 4.41
N GLN A 181 21.51 -0.80 4.31
CA GLN A 181 21.44 -1.67 3.13
C GLN A 181 20.05 -2.28 2.95
N GLN A 182 19.45 -2.81 4.01
CA GLN A 182 18.10 -3.38 3.98
C GLN A 182 17.02 -2.33 3.69
N LYS A 183 17.16 -1.11 4.24
CA LYS A 183 16.30 0.04 3.92
C LYS A 183 16.33 0.34 2.42
N LEU A 184 17.51 0.37 1.82
CA LEU A 184 17.65 0.66 0.40
C LEU A 184 17.03 -0.46 -0.47
N VAL A 185 17.16 -1.72 -0.07
CA VAL A 185 16.45 -2.85 -0.69
C VAL A 185 14.94 -2.67 -0.60
N ILE A 186 14.41 -2.41 0.60
CA ILE A 186 12.97 -2.19 0.83
C ILE A 186 12.45 -1.04 -0.05
N LEU A 187 13.19 0.08 -0.13
CA LEU A 187 12.80 1.21 -0.97
C LEU A 187 12.78 0.83 -2.45
N LYS A 188 13.77 0.09 -2.94
CA LYS A 188 13.80 -0.39 -4.32
C LYS A 188 12.61 -1.27 -4.65
N VAL A 189 12.25 -2.21 -3.77
CA VAL A 189 11.07 -3.09 -3.97
C VAL A 189 9.80 -2.26 -4.14
N HIS A 190 9.57 -1.29 -3.24
CA HIS A 190 8.39 -0.43 -3.31
C HIS A 190 8.43 0.53 -4.52
N ALA A 191 9.60 1.06 -4.89
CA ALA A 191 9.78 1.89 -6.08
C ALA A 191 9.51 1.10 -7.38
N THR A 192 9.94 -0.15 -7.45
CA THR A 192 9.62 -1.02 -8.57
C THR A 192 8.12 -1.33 -8.59
N ASN A 193 7.49 -1.57 -7.44
CA ASN A 193 6.04 -1.78 -7.38
C ASN A 193 5.23 -0.58 -7.87
N PHE A 194 5.65 0.66 -7.58
CA PHE A 194 5.04 1.86 -8.13
C PHE A 194 4.92 1.79 -9.66
N ILE A 195 6.01 1.43 -10.34
CA ILE A 195 6.05 1.34 -11.81
C ILE A 195 5.06 0.29 -12.32
N TRP A 196 5.08 -0.91 -11.73
CA TRP A 196 4.21 -2.00 -12.13
C TRP A 196 2.73 -1.69 -11.89
N ILE A 197 2.39 -1.11 -10.74
CA ILE A 197 1.02 -0.73 -10.40
C ILE A 197 0.53 0.36 -11.36
N THR A 198 1.35 1.38 -11.63
CA THR A 198 0.98 2.47 -12.55
C THR A 198 0.72 1.97 -13.96
N ILE A 199 1.64 1.15 -14.51
CA ILE A 199 1.49 0.58 -15.86
C ILE A 199 0.29 -0.37 -15.90
N GLY A 200 0.17 -1.26 -14.92
CA GLY A 200 -0.91 -2.23 -14.83
C GLY A 200 -2.28 -1.57 -14.74
N LEU A 201 -2.45 -0.60 -13.84
CA LEU A 201 -3.71 0.15 -13.72
C LEU A 201 -4.03 0.94 -14.97
N THR A 202 -3.03 1.50 -15.66
CA THR A 202 -3.24 2.19 -16.94
C THR A 202 -3.83 1.24 -18.00
N ILE A 203 -3.27 0.03 -18.13
CA ILE A 203 -3.78 -0.98 -19.07
C ILE A 203 -5.21 -1.40 -18.68
N VAL A 204 -5.45 -1.68 -17.40
CA VAL A 204 -6.78 -2.05 -16.89
C VAL A 204 -7.80 -0.96 -17.18
N CYS A 205 -7.46 0.32 -16.96
CA CYS A 205 -8.34 1.45 -17.26
C CYS A 205 -8.69 1.54 -18.74
N ILE A 206 -7.71 1.37 -19.64
CA ILE A 206 -7.95 1.45 -21.09
C ILE A 206 -8.92 0.35 -21.52
N VAL A 207 -8.67 -0.89 -21.09
CA VAL A 207 -9.52 -2.03 -21.43
C VAL A 207 -10.93 -1.84 -20.88
N ASP A 208 -11.04 -1.41 -19.62
CA ASP A 208 -12.33 -1.18 -18.97
C ASP A 208 -13.14 -0.09 -19.66
N VAL A 209 -12.53 1.07 -19.93
CA VAL A 209 -13.19 2.18 -20.63
C VAL A 209 -13.72 1.72 -21.99
N ILE A 210 -12.93 0.97 -22.77
CA ILE A 210 -13.38 0.48 -24.08
C ILE A 210 -14.58 -0.45 -23.95
N ILE A 211 -14.50 -1.45 -23.07
CA ILE A 211 -15.56 -2.45 -22.93
C ILE A 211 -16.83 -1.84 -22.34
N GLU A 212 -16.71 -1.03 -21.29
CA GLU A 212 -17.88 -0.39 -20.67
C GLU A 212 -18.55 0.61 -21.64
N LEU A 213 -17.79 1.36 -22.44
CA LEU A 213 -18.37 2.23 -23.47
C LEU A 213 -19.14 1.45 -24.53
N ILE A 214 -18.62 0.29 -24.97
CA ILE A 214 -19.33 -0.60 -25.91
C ILE A 214 -20.63 -1.13 -25.29
N LEU A 215 -20.61 -1.41 -23.99
CA LEU A 215 -21.76 -1.92 -23.25
C LEU A 215 -22.71 -0.81 -22.76
N HIS A 216 -22.49 0.45 -23.15
CA HIS A 216 -23.27 1.62 -22.70
C HIS A 216 -23.32 1.78 -21.18
N GLN A 217 -22.22 1.41 -20.53
CA GLN A 217 -22.00 1.42 -19.10
C GLN A 217 -20.99 2.53 -18.73
N MET A 218 -21.07 3.08 -17.52
CA MET A 218 -20.19 4.16 -17.06
C MET A 218 -19.00 3.61 -16.26
N PRO A 219 -17.75 3.70 -16.78
CA PRO A 219 -16.56 3.11 -16.16
C PRO A 219 -16.02 3.97 -15.01
N LEU A 220 -16.80 4.09 -13.94
CA LEU A 220 -16.50 4.97 -12.80
C LEU A 220 -15.17 4.63 -12.12
N ALA A 221 -14.88 3.34 -11.93
CA ALA A 221 -13.64 2.89 -11.30
C ALA A 221 -12.41 3.27 -12.14
N ALA A 222 -12.51 3.15 -13.47
CA ALA A 222 -11.45 3.60 -14.37
C ALA A 222 -11.27 5.12 -14.33
N TYR A 223 -12.34 5.92 -14.29
CA TYR A 223 -12.21 7.38 -14.19
C TYR A 223 -11.54 7.83 -12.90
N ILE A 224 -11.92 7.27 -11.76
CA ILE A 224 -11.28 7.56 -10.46
C ILE A 224 -9.79 7.20 -10.53
N THR A 225 -9.46 6.06 -11.14
CA THR A 225 -8.08 5.59 -11.29
C THR A 225 -7.25 6.46 -12.21
N ILE A 226 -7.82 6.92 -13.34
CA ILE A 226 -7.13 7.83 -14.26
C ILE A 226 -6.79 9.14 -13.53
N ILE A 227 -7.73 9.71 -12.77
CA ILE A 227 -7.49 10.93 -11.97
C ILE A 227 -6.35 10.69 -10.97
N PHE A 228 -6.38 9.56 -10.27
CA PHE A 228 -5.34 9.18 -9.32
C PHE A 228 -3.95 9.08 -9.99
N ILE A 229 -3.84 8.38 -11.12
CA ILE A 229 -2.58 8.23 -11.88
C ILE A 229 -2.05 9.60 -12.32
N VAL A 230 -2.92 10.47 -12.84
CA VAL A 230 -2.53 11.82 -13.27
C VAL A 230 -1.96 12.62 -12.09
N VAL A 231 -2.62 12.58 -10.93
CA VAL A 231 -2.13 13.25 -9.72
C VAL A 231 -0.79 12.67 -9.26
N GLU A 232 -0.61 11.36 -9.24
CA GLU A 232 0.67 10.73 -8.86
C GLU A 232 1.80 11.14 -9.81
N LEU A 233 1.57 11.14 -11.12
CA LEU A 233 2.58 11.55 -12.10
C LEU A 233 2.93 13.04 -11.99
N LEU A 234 1.95 13.90 -11.67
CA LEU A 234 2.21 15.31 -11.38
C LEU A 234 3.08 15.48 -10.13
N ILE A 235 2.77 14.78 -9.04
CA ILE A 235 3.58 14.80 -7.81
C ILE A 235 5.02 14.34 -8.11
N LEU A 236 5.17 13.24 -8.84
CA LEU A 236 6.48 12.70 -9.23
C LEU A 236 7.28 13.73 -10.03
N LYS A 237 6.68 14.37 -11.03
CA LYS A 237 7.33 15.37 -11.87
C LYS A 237 7.76 16.61 -11.08
N LEU A 238 6.86 17.15 -10.25
CA LEU A 238 7.13 18.34 -9.43
C LEU A 238 8.23 18.08 -8.41
N LYS A 239 8.18 16.94 -7.71
CA LYS A 239 9.18 16.58 -6.69
C LYS A 239 10.53 16.22 -7.31
N ASN A 240 10.57 15.54 -8.44
CA ASN A 240 11.82 15.29 -9.16
C ASN A 240 12.49 16.59 -9.62
N LYS A 241 11.71 17.57 -10.10
CA LYS A 241 12.25 18.89 -10.46
C LYS A 241 12.85 19.59 -9.24
N GLN A 242 12.15 19.57 -8.11
CA GLN A 242 12.61 20.15 -6.84
C GLN A 242 13.92 19.51 -6.35
N ILE A 243 13.99 18.18 -6.37
CA ILE A 243 15.17 17.39 -5.96
C ILE A 243 16.38 17.74 -6.85
N CYS A 244 16.19 17.80 -8.17
CA CYS A 244 17.27 18.16 -9.09
C CYS A 244 17.77 19.60 -8.87
N SER A 245 16.90 20.56 -8.52
CA SER A 245 17.34 21.94 -8.25
C SER A 245 18.13 22.07 -6.96
N THR A 246 17.73 21.39 -5.88
CA THR A 246 18.35 21.54 -4.54
C THR A 246 19.72 20.87 -4.42
N LEU A 247 20.07 19.96 -5.32
CA LEU A 247 21.35 19.23 -5.33
C LEU A 247 22.38 19.81 -6.33
N HIS A 248 21.95 20.77 -7.16
CA HIS A 248 22.81 21.53 -8.05
C HIS A 248 23.23 22.91 -7.48
N GLU A 249 22.58 23.35 -6.40
CA GLU A 249 23.04 24.44 -5.52
C GLU A 249 24.09 23.95 -4.52
#